data_AF-A0A2V5ZX67-F1
#
_entry.id   AF-A0A2V5ZX67-F1
#
_cell.length_a   1.000
_cell.length_b   1.000
_cell.length_c   1.000
_cell.angle_alpha   90.00
_cell.angle_beta   90.00
_cell.angle_gamma   90.00
#
_symmetry.space_group_name_H-M   'P 1'
#
loop_
_entity.id
_entity.type
_entity.pdbx_description
1 polymer ?
#
loop_
_entity_poly.entity_id
_entity_poly.type
_entity_poly.pdbx_seq_one_letter_code
_entity_poly.pdbx_strand_id
1 'polypeptide(L)'
;MIPIKNTREIEKMRQACRTASDILDCVADLIRPGITTTEVDQAAADFMSDAGVKSAFLGYRLGHRVFPGNICISLNDEVVHGI
;
A
#
# COMPACT_ATOMS: atom_id res chain seq x y z
N MET A 1 13.53 22.31 -1.53
CA MET A 1 14.58 21.91 -0.56
C MET A 1 14.38 20.43 -0.27
N ILE A 2 15.43 19.60 -0.37
CA ILE A 2 15.33 18.16 -0.08
C ILE A 2 15.73 17.95 1.39
N PRO A 3 14.87 17.34 2.23
CA PRO A 3 15.18 17.13 3.64
C PRO A 3 16.28 16.07 3.79
N ILE A 4 17.33 16.39 4.56
CA ILE A 4 18.37 15.43 4.96
C ILE A 4 17.92 14.73 6.23
N LYS A 5 17.76 13.41 6.16
CA LYS A 5 17.27 12.59 7.27
C LYS A 5 18.35 12.33 8.30
N ASN A 6 18.00 12.42 9.58
CA ASN A 6 18.87 11.98 10.66
C ASN A 6 18.76 10.46 10.88
N THR A 7 19.67 9.89 11.67
CA THR A 7 19.72 8.45 11.95
C THR A 7 18.39 7.88 12.44
N ARG A 8 17.70 8.58 13.35
CA ARG A 8 16.41 8.11 13.90
C ARG A 8 15.32 8.07 12.83
N GLU A 9 15.27 9.05 11.93
CA GLU A 9 14.32 9.04 10.82
C GLU A 9 14.63 7.92 9.82
N ILE A 10 15.91 7.69 9.53
CA ILE A 10 16.36 6.61 8.65
C ILE A 10 15.94 5.25 9.22
N GLU A 11 16.13 4.99 10.52
CA GLU A 11 15.70 3.71 11.11
C GLU A 11 14.19 3.50 11.02
N LYS A 12 13.39 4.56 11.22
CA LYS A 12 11.94 4.48 11.04
C LYS A 12 11.56 4.17 9.60
N MET A 13 12.21 4.82 8.63
CA MET A 13 11.99 4.54 7.20
C MET A 13 12.35 3.11 6.86
N ARG A 14 13.48 2.60 7.37
CA ARG A 14 13.89 1.20 7.15
C ARG A 14 12.84 0.21 7.65
N GLN A 15 12.27 0.44 8.83
CA GLN A 15 11.22 -0.44 9.33
C GLN A 15 9.96 -0.36 8.47
N ALA A 16 9.50 0.85 8.14
CA ALA A 16 8.31 1.04 7.32
C ALA A 16 8.46 0.43 5.91
N CYS A 17 9.61 0.62 5.26
CA CYS A 17 9.88 0.08 3.94
C CYS A 17 9.98 -1.45 3.95
N ARG A 18 10.59 -2.07 4.98
CA ARG A 18 10.62 -3.53 5.11
C ARG A 18 9.21 -4.10 5.23
N THR A 19 8.41 -3.58 6.17
CA THR A 19 7.03 -4.03 6.35
C THR A 19 6.18 -3.82 5.08
N ALA A 20 6.37 -2.72 4.36
CA ALA A 20 5.68 -2.50 3.09
C ALA A 20 6.10 -3.53 2.01
N SER A 21 7.39 -3.92 1.98
CA SER A 21 7.89 -4.97 1.09
C SER A 21 7.29 -6.33 1.45
N ASP A 22 7.29 -6.70 2.73
CA ASP A 22 6.75 -7.98 3.19
C ASP A 22 5.25 -8.10 2.83
N ILE A 23 4.48 -7.01 2.97
CA ILE A 23 3.07 -6.98 2.58
C ILE A 23 2.90 -7.09 1.06
N LEU A 24 3.75 -6.43 0.27
CA LEU A 24 3.72 -6.54 -1.18
C LEU A 24 3.95 -7.99 -1.63
N ASP A 25 4.91 -8.68 -1.01
CA ASP A 25 5.21 -10.08 -1.31
C ASP A 25 4.00 -10.98 -0.96
N CYS A 26 3.40 -10.81 0.22
CA CYS A 26 2.18 -11.53 0.61
C CYS A 26 1.01 -11.29 -0.35
N VAL A 27 0.82 -10.04 -0.81
CA VAL A 27 -0.23 -9.71 -1.78
C VAL A 27 0.06 -10.37 -3.14
N ALA A 28 1.32 -10.36 -3.58
CA ALA A 28 1.73 -10.97 -4.84
C ALA A 28 1.46 -12.48 -4.87
N ASP A 29 1.68 -13.19 -3.75
CA ASP A 29 1.44 -14.63 -3.62
C ASP A 29 -0.05 -15.02 -3.74
N LEU A 30 -0.98 -14.09 -3.52
CA LEU A 30 -2.41 -14.33 -3.67
C LEU A 30 -2.92 -14.20 -5.11
N ILE A 31 -2.14 -13.57 -5.99
CA ILE A 31 -2.60 -13.23 -7.34
C ILE A 31 -2.77 -14.48 -8.19
N ARG A 32 -4.00 -14.70 -8.67
CA ARG A 32 -4.36 -15.84 -9.51
C ARG A 32 -5.56 -15.51 -10.40
N PRO A 33 -5.74 -16.17 -11.55
CA PRO A 33 -6.93 -15.99 -12.36
C PRO A 33 -8.22 -16.18 -11.56
N GLY A 34 -9.15 -15.24 -11.72
CA GLY A 34 -10.44 -15.25 -11.03
C GLY A 34 -10.48 -14.49 -9.70
N ILE A 35 -9.35 -14.00 -9.17
CA ILE A 35 -9.36 -13.07 -8.03
C ILE A 35 -9.78 -11.67 -8.50
N THR A 36 -10.59 -10.99 -7.71
CA THR A 36 -11.01 -9.60 -7.95
C THR A 36 -10.04 -8.60 -7.33
N THR A 37 -9.98 -7.38 -7.84
CA THR A 37 -9.17 -6.31 -7.24
C THR A 37 -9.63 -5.96 -5.82
N THR A 38 -10.94 -6.08 -5.54
CA THR A 38 -11.47 -5.90 -4.18
C THR A 38 -10.97 -6.95 -3.20
N GLU A 39 -10.89 -8.23 -3.61
CA GLU A 39 -10.31 -9.28 -2.76
C GLU A 39 -8.81 -9.03 -2.50
N VAL A 40 -8.08 -8.55 -3.49
CA VAL A 40 -6.66 -8.18 -3.36
C VAL A 40 -6.48 -6.98 -2.41
N ASP A 41 -7.32 -5.94 -2.53
CA ASP A 41 -7.27 -4.77 -1.63
C ASP A 41 -7.61 -5.14 -0.19
N GLN A 42 -8.63 -6.00 0.01
CA GLN A 42 -9.00 -6.50 1.34
C GLN A 42 -7.88 -7.33 1.96
N ALA A 43 -7.25 -8.22 1.21
CA ALA A 43 -6.12 -9.00 1.71
C ALA A 43 -4.93 -8.11 2.11
N ALA A 44 -4.65 -7.06 1.33
CA ALA A 44 -3.63 -6.08 1.69
C ALA A 44 -3.98 -5.37 3.01
N ALA A 45 -5.26 -5.02 3.22
CA ALA A 45 -5.74 -4.43 4.48
C ALA A 45 -5.55 -5.39 5.67
N ASP A 46 -5.85 -6.68 5.48
CA ASP A 46 -5.69 -7.71 6.50
C ASP A 46 -4.20 -7.88 6.86
N PHE A 47 -3.30 -7.99 5.88
CA PHE A 47 -1.85 -8.06 6.14
C PHE A 47 -1.31 -6.80 6.82
N MET A 48 -1.81 -5.62 6.47
CA MET A 48 -1.47 -4.37 7.17
C MET A 48 -1.91 -4.42 8.63
N SER A 49 -3.14 -4.89 8.89
CA SER A 49 -3.69 -5.05 10.24
C SER A 49 -2.85 -6.03 11.06
N ASP A 50 -2.51 -7.19 10.49
CA ASP A 50 -1.69 -8.22 11.14
C ASP A 50 -0.28 -7.72 11.48
N ALA A 51 0.30 -6.88 10.61
CA ALA A 51 1.59 -6.23 10.85
C ALA A 51 1.50 -5.01 11.79
N GLY A 52 0.30 -4.64 12.27
CA GLY A 52 0.08 -3.49 13.14
C GLY A 52 0.35 -2.14 12.47
N VAL A 53 0.22 -2.07 11.14
CA VAL A 53 0.40 -0.86 10.34
C VAL A 53 -0.92 -0.43 9.68
N LYS A 54 -0.90 0.70 8.98
CA LYS A 54 -2.07 1.23 8.30
C LYS A 54 -1.73 1.64 6.87
N SER A 55 -2.72 1.60 6.00
CA SER A 55 -2.58 2.13 4.64
C SER A 55 -2.26 3.62 4.68
N ALA A 56 -1.31 4.03 3.83
CA ALA A 56 -1.05 5.43 3.53
C ALA A 56 -2.07 6.00 2.51
N PHE A 57 -2.77 5.12 1.78
CA PHE A 57 -3.68 5.46 0.69
C PHE A 57 -5.14 5.59 1.17
N LEU A 58 -5.59 4.72 2.07
CA LEU A 58 -6.97 4.72 2.54
C LEU A 58 -7.34 6.06 3.17
N GLY A 59 -8.30 6.77 2.57
CA GLY A 59 -8.74 8.08 3.02
C GLY A 59 -7.76 9.22 2.68
N TYR A 60 -6.71 8.96 1.89
CA TYR A 60 -5.80 10.00 1.43
C TYR A 60 -6.56 11.05 0.63
N ARG A 61 -6.44 12.33 1.03
CA ARG A 61 -7.24 13.44 0.52
C ARG A 61 -6.38 14.44 -0.25
N LEU A 62 -6.79 14.75 -1.48
CA LEU A 62 -6.24 15.83 -2.29
C LEU A 62 -7.39 16.73 -2.77
N GLY A 63 -7.52 17.90 -2.17
CA GLY A 63 -8.68 18.77 -2.41
C GLY A 63 -10.00 18.09 -2.04
N HIS A 64 -10.90 17.94 -3.01
CA HIS A 64 -12.19 17.25 -2.85
C HIS A 64 -12.12 15.73 -3.10
N ARG A 65 -10.99 15.21 -3.55
CA ARG A 65 -10.82 13.79 -3.88
C ARG A 65 -10.33 13.02 -2.65
N VAL A 66 -10.93 11.85 -2.42
CA VAL A 66 -10.54 10.92 -1.35
C VAL A 66 -10.27 9.57 -1.99
N PHE A 67 -9.07 9.02 -1.81
CA PHE A 67 -8.75 7.69 -2.30
C PHE A 67 -9.44 6.63 -1.42
N PRO A 68 -10.22 5.70 -2.01
CA PRO A 68 -11.08 4.80 -1.24
C PRO A 68 -10.43 3.46 -0.88
N GLY A 69 -9.37 3.03 -1.58
CA GLY A 69 -8.73 1.72 -1.38
C GLY A 69 -7.56 1.75 -0.38
N ASN A 70 -7.12 0.56 0.04
CA ASN A 70 -5.93 0.37 0.87
C ASN A 70 -4.64 0.38 0.04
N ILE A 71 -4.69 -0.08 -1.20
CA ILE A 71 -3.61 -0.04 -2.18
C ILE A 71 -4.16 0.41 -3.54
N CYS A 72 -3.26 0.65 -4.51
CA CYS A 72 -3.64 0.92 -5.89
C CYS A 72 -3.45 -0.35 -6.72
N ILE A 73 -4.42 -0.71 -7.55
CA ILE A 73 -4.36 -1.90 -8.41
C ILE A 73 -4.63 -1.49 -9.84
N SER A 74 -3.57 -1.39 -10.63
CA SER A 74 -3.61 -0.86 -12.01
C SER A 74 -3.46 -1.99 -13.02
N LEU A 75 -4.59 -2.41 -13.62
CA LEU A 75 -4.64 -3.47 -14.62
C LEU A 75 -4.43 -2.91 -16.03
N ASN A 76 -3.64 -3.62 -16.84
CA ASN A 76 -3.49 -3.40 -18.28
C ASN A 76 -3.11 -1.95 -18.66
N ASP A 77 -4.07 -1.17 -19.16
CA ASP A 77 -3.94 0.21 -19.62
C ASP A 77 -4.13 1.25 -18.50
N GLU A 78 -4.54 0.83 -17.31
CA GLU A 78 -4.57 1.67 -16.12
C GLU A 78 -3.13 2.08 -15.75
N VAL A 79 -2.84 3.37 -15.77
CA VAL A 79 -1.46 3.86 -15.63
C VAL A 79 -0.96 3.73 -14.20
N VAL A 80 -1.70 4.31 -13.25
CA VAL A 80 -1.44 4.30 -11.80
C VAL A 80 -2.74 4.66 -11.07
N HIS A 81 -2.82 4.36 -9.77
CA HIS A 81 -3.97 4.72 -8.91
C HIS A 81 -5.30 4.06 -9.29
N GLY A 82 -5.26 2.86 -9.89
CA GLY A 82 -6.47 2.05 -10.09
C GLY A 82 -7.13 1.72 -8.75
N ILE A 83 -8.47 1.71 -8.74
CA ILE A 83 -9.33 1.46 -7.58
C ILE A 83 -9.93 0.06 -7.70
#